data_AF-J6DN37-F1
#
_entry.id   AF-J6DN37-F1
#
_cell.length_a   1.000
_cell.length_b   1.000
_cell.length_c   1.000
_cell.angle_alpha   90.00
_cell.angle_beta   90.00
_cell.angle_gamma   90.00
#
_symmetry.space_group_name_H-M   'P 1'
#
loop_
_entity.id
_entity.type
_entity.pdbx_description
1 polymer ?
#
loop_
_entity_poly.entity_id
_entity_poly.type
_entity_poly.pdbx_seq_one_letter_code
_entity_poly.pdbx_strand_id
1 'polypeptide(L)'
;GDIVTEAADAGTDTVSTNLASYTLADNVENLSFAGTGAFAGTGNALNNVIVGGSGSNTLTGGAGNDTLTGGAAADVFVYSPNWGHDTITNFVAIGSAHDAISIDHSIFADWASLLAATGQSGSDTIITADSDNSITLKNVVVSSLQSWDFLFA
;
A
#
# COMPACT_ATOMS: atom_id res chain seq x y z
N GLY A 1 -23.92 4.03 -3.62
CA GLY A 1 -24.23 2.61 -3.50
C GLY A 1 -23.05 1.88 -4.06
N ASP A 2 -22.52 0.92 -3.31
CA ASP A 2 -21.37 0.12 -3.75
C ASP A 2 -21.81 -0.85 -4.84
N ILE A 3 -20.93 -1.11 -5.81
CA ILE A 3 -21.09 -2.22 -6.74
C ILE A 3 -20.23 -3.34 -6.17
N VAL A 4 -20.89 -4.29 -5.51
CA VAL A 4 -20.29 -5.57 -5.12
C VAL A 4 -20.59 -6.53 -6.27
N THR A 5 -19.56 -6.99 -6.96
CA THR A 5 -19.68 -8.11 -7.89
C THR A 5 -19.24 -9.35 -7.13
N GLU A 6 -20.19 -10.10 -6.59
CA GLU A 6 -19.95 -11.38 -5.90
C GLU A 6 -20.70 -12.49 -6.63
N ALA A 7 -19.97 -13.56 -6.96
CA ALA A 7 -20.55 -14.88 -7.01
C ALA A 7 -19.80 -15.74 -6.00
N ALA A 8 -20.50 -16.24 -4.98
CA ALA A 8 -19.92 -17.12 -3.98
C ALA A 8 -19.12 -18.25 -4.66
N ASP A 9 -17.84 -18.39 -4.28
CA ASP A 9 -16.91 -19.43 -4.74
C ASP A 9 -16.57 -19.43 -6.24
N ALA A 10 -16.58 -18.27 -6.92
CA ALA A 10 -16.12 -18.17 -8.31
C ALA A 10 -15.20 -16.95 -8.58
N GLY A 11 -13.93 -17.06 -8.20
CA GLY A 11 -12.86 -16.28 -8.82
C GLY A 11 -12.25 -15.23 -7.90
N THR A 12 -11.95 -14.06 -8.49
CA THR A 12 -11.36 -12.90 -7.81
C THR A 12 -12.45 -11.84 -7.72
N ASP A 13 -12.91 -11.55 -6.50
CA ASP A 13 -14.01 -10.64 -6.24
C ASP A 13 -13.54 -9.18 -6.17
N THR A 14 -14.39 -8.26 -6.61
CA THR A 14 -14.05 -6.83 -6.68
C THR A 14 -15.15 -5.96 -6.11
N VAL A 15 -14.76 -5.11 -5.16
CA VAL A 15 -15.57 -3.98 -4.69
C VAL A 15 -15.13 -2.72 -5.40
N SER A 16 -16.09 -2.04 -6.03
CA SER A 16 -15.92 -0.66 -6.47
C SER A 16 -16.78 0.28 -5.61
N THR A 17 -16.14 1.26 -4.98
CA THR A 17 -16.79 2.18 -4.03
C THR A 17 -16.47 3.64 -4.33
N ASN A 18 -17.41 4.51 -3.94
CA ASN A 18 -17.24 5.98 -3.90
C ASN A 18 -17.27 6.50 -2.46
N LEU A 19 -17.26 5.62 -1.46
CA LEU A 19 -17.20 6.00 -0.06
C LEU A 19 -15.81 6.51 0.27
N ALA A 20 -15.71 7.51 1.15
CA ALA A 20 -14.42 8.06 1.59
C ALA A 20 -13.59 7.04 2.41
N SER A 21 -14.19 5.93 2.83
CA SER A 21 -13.47 4.83 3.47
C SER A 21 -14.17 3.50 3.19
N TYR A 22 -13.40 2.44 3.01
CA TYR A 22 -13.89 1.09 2.83
C TYR A 22 -12.88 0.05 3.32
N THR A 23 -13.37 -1.00 3.97
CA THR A 23 -12.59 -2.18 4.38
C THR A 23 -13.17 -3.40 3.69
N LEU A 24 -12.32 -4.19 3.01
CA LEU A 24 -12.74 -5.43 2.37
C LEU A 24 -13.28 -6.41 3.41
N ALA A 25 -14.41 -7.06 3.09
CA ALA A 25 -14.88 -8.21 3.83
C ALA A 25 -13.97 -9.42 3.56
N ASP A 26 -14.10 -10.47 4.38
CA ASP A 26 -13.42 -11.74 4.12
C ASP A 26 -13.78 -12.29 2.73
N ASN A 27 -12.83 -12.95 2.07
CA ASN A 27 -12.99 -13.55 0.73
C ASN A 27 -13.22 -12.55 -0.41
N VAL A 28 -12.82 -11.29 -0.23
CA VAL A 28 -12.78 -10.30 -1.31
C VAL A 28 -11.34 -9.89 -1.57
N GLU A 29 -10.89 -9.95 -2.82
CA GLU A 29 -9.49 -9.70 -3.16
C GLU A 29 -9.25 -8.27 -3.66
N ASN A 30 -10.19 -7.65 -4.37
CA ASN A 30 -9.93 -6.37 -5.02
C ASN A 30 -10.79 -5.23 -4.46
N LEU A 31 -10.15 -4.08 -4.21
CA LEU A 31 -10.79 -2.82 -3.85
C LEU A 31 -10.40 -1.74 -4.85
N SER A 32 -11.39 -1.09 -5.46
CA SER A 32 -11.16 0.03 -6.38
C SER A 32 -12.01 1.24 -5.99
N PHE A 33 -11.35 2.36 -5.72
CA PHE A 33 -12.02 3.62 -5.45
C PHE A 33 -12.34 4.35 -6.77
N ALA A 34 -13.62 4.59 -7.02
CA ALA A 34 -14.10 5.28 -8.22
C ALA A 34 -14.42 6.77 -7.96
N GLY A 35 -14.17 7.26 -6.74
CA GLY A 35 -14.32 8.67 -6.39
C GLY A 35 -13.07 9.51 -6.71
N THR A 36 -13.19 10.81 -6.53
CA THR A 36 -12.10 11.79 -6.79
C THR A 36 -11.56 12.45 -5.51
N GLY A 37 -12.20 12.22 -4.36
CA GLY A 37 -11.80 12.78 -3.08
C GLY A 37 -10.71 11.95 -2.38
N ALA A 38 -10.41 12.31 -1.14
CA ALA A 38 -9.58 11.48 -0.28
C ALA A 38 -10.29 10.17 0.06
N PHE A 39 -9.52 9.09 0.16
CA PHE A 39 -10.03 7.74 0.39
C PHE A 39 -9.16 6.95 1.36
N ALA A 40 -9.78 6.24 2.29
CA ALA A 40 -9.11 5.28 3.16
C ALA A 40 -9.54 3.85 2.80
N GLY A 41 -8.65 3.10 2.14
CA GLY A 41 -8.89 1.72 1.71
C GLY A 41 -8.12 0.72 2.57
N THR A 42 -8.80 -0.31 3.05
CA THR A 42 -8.19 -1.38 3.85
C THR A 42 -8.55 -2.73 3.27
N GLY A 43 -7.56 -3.60 3.06
CA GLY A 43 -7.77 -4.98 2.66
C GLY A 43 -8.09 -5.89 3.85
N ASN A 44 -7.77 -7.17 3.72
CA ASN A 44 -8.03 -8.24 4.67
C ASN A 44 -6.78 -9.12 4.83
N ALA A 45 -6.94 -10.42 5.06
CA ALA A 45 -5.83 -11.36 5.25
C ALA A 45 -5.44 -12.13 3.97
N LEU A 46 -6.04 -11.78 2.83
CA LEU A 46 -5.76 -12.36 1.52
C LEU A 46 -4.79 -11.48 0.75
N ASN A 47 -4.36 -11.96 -0.41
CA ASN A 47 -3.58 -11.14 -1.35
C ASN A 47 -4.53 -10.15 -2.03
N ASN A 48 -4.53 -8.89 -1.60
CA ASN A 48 -5.42 -7.87 -2.09
C ASN A 48 -4.81 -7.03 -3.22
N VAL A 49 -5.66 -6.58 -4.15
CA VAL A 49 -5.33 -5.50 -5.09
C VAL A 49 -6.15 -4.28 -4.72
N ILE A 50 -5.48 -3.24 -4.22
CA ILE A 50 -6.13 -2.01 -3.76
C ILE A 50 -5.71 -0.85 -4.66
N VAL A 51 -6.68 -0.22 -5.30
CA VAL A 51 -6.48 0.92 -6.21
C VAL A 51 -7.23 2.13 -5.65
N GLY A 52 -6.48 3.14 -5.22
CA GLY A 52 -6.98 4.45 -4.83
C GLY A 52 -7.40 5.31 -6.03
N GLY A 53 -7.83 6.54 -5.74
CA GLY A 53 -8.34 7.48 -6.73
C GLY A 53 -7.38 8.64 -7.01
N SER A 54 -7.93 9.73 -7.54
CA SER A 54 -7.15 10.93 -7.88
C SER A 54 -6.87 11.87 -6.72
N GLY A 55 -7.53 11.68 -5.57
CA GLY A 55 -7.29 12.45 -4.35
C GLY A 55 -6.25 11.77 -3.47
N SER A 56 -5.87 12.38 -2.34
CA SER A 56 -4.94 11.75 -1.38
C SER A 56 -5.54 10.53 -0.70
N ASN A 57 -4.94 9.37 -0.91
CA ASN A 57 -5.42 8.10 -0.38
C ASN A 57 -4.59 7.66 0.83
N THR A 58 -5.21 6.88 1.71
CA THR A 58 -4.55 6.13 2.77
C THR A 58 -4.87 4.66 2.58
N LEU A 59 -3.89 3.87 2.18
CA LEU A 59 -4.07 2.46 1.81
C LEU A 59 -3.38 1.55 2.81
N THR A 60 -4.07 0.50 3.22
CA THR A 60 -3.54 -0.58 4.08
C THR A 60 -3.87 -1.89 3.40
N GLY A 61 -2.85 -2.67 3.04
CA GLY A 61 -3.03 -4.00 2.45
C GLY A 61 -3.67 -4.96 3.44
N GLY A 62 -3.03 -5.12 4.59
CA GLY A 62 -3.47 -6.03 5.64
C GLY A 62 -2.39 -7.07 5.85
N ALA A 63 -2.79 -8.33 5.95
CA ALA A 63 -1.86 -9.45 5.89
C ALA A 63 -1.99 -10.10 4.50
N GLY A 64 -0.92 -10.69 3.98
CA GLY A 64 -0.93 -11.31 2.66
C GLY A 64 0.12 -10.67 1.76
N ASN A 65 0.06 -10.94 0.47
CA ASN A 65 0.96 -10.31 -0.50
C ASN A 65 0.15 -9.34 -1.35
N ASP A 66 0.14 -8.08 -0.95
CA ASP A 66 -0.77 -7.08 -1.49
C ASP A 66 -0.14 -6.28 -2.63
N THR A 67 -0.98 -5.80 -3.55
CA THR A 67 -0.61 -4.85 -4.59
C THR A 67 -1.39 -3.55 -4.39
N LEU A 68 -0.67 -2.50 -4.01
CA LEU A 68 -1.23 -1.20 -3.69
C LEU A 68 -0.89 -0.19 -4.78
N THR A 69 -1.91 0.50 -5.27
CA THR A 69 -1.77 1.62 -6.21
C THR A 69 -2.45 2.83 -5.59
N GLY A 70 -1.67 3.83 -5.20
CA GLY A 70 -2.18 5.06 -4.59
C GLY A 70 -3.06 5.84 -5.57
N GLY A 71 -2.58 6.04 -6.79
CA GLY A 71 -3.26 6.85 -7.80
C GLY A 71 -2.53 8.17 -8.02
N ALA A 72 -3.24 9.28 -7.88
CA ALA A 72 -2.66 10.61 -8.00
C ALA A 72 -2.73 11.36 -6.66
N ALA A 73 -2.06 12.52 -6.60
CA ALA A 73 -1.82 13.27 -5.37
C ALA A 73 -0.84 12.56 -4.43
N ALA A 74 -0.69 13.08 -3.22
CA ALA A 74 0.16 12.51 -2.19
C ALA A 74 -0.62 11.43 -1.43
N ASP A 75 -0.13 10.20 -1.48
CA ASP A 75 -0.75 9.04 -0.85
C ASP A 75 0.04 8.57 0.37
N VAL A 76 -0.63 7.83 1.26
CA VAL A 76 -0.02 7.21 2.45
C VAL A 76 -0.27 5.71 2.42
N PHE A 77 0.80 4.92 2.47
CA PHE A 77 0.73 3.46 2.58
C PHE A 77 1.06 3.06 4.01
N VAL A 78 0.15 2.34 4.67
CA VAL A 78 0.25 2.06 6.11
C VAL A 78 0.59 0.59 6.34
N TYR A 79 1.61 0.35 7.16
CA TYR A 79 2.13 -0.98 7.50
C TYR A 79 2.12 -1.20 9.02
N SER A 80 1.46 -2.29 9.42
CA SER A 80 1.45 -2.83 10.79
C SER A 80 2.13 -4.22 10.79
N PRO A 81 2.53 -4.77 11.95
CA PRO A 81 3.27 -6.04 11.99
C PRO A 81 2.56 -7.20 11.29
N ASN A 82 3.35 -8.06 10.62
CA ASN A 82 2.90 -9.24 9.86
C ASN A 82 2.05 -8.90 8.62
N TRP A 83 2.51 -7.94 7.81
CA TRP A 83 1.80 -7.55 6.60
C TRP A 83 2.03 -8.50 5.43
N GLY A 84 3.20 -9.14 5.34
CA GLY A 84 3.56 -10.02 4.22
C GLY A 84 4.43 -9.36 3.14
N HIS A 85 4.35 -9.79 1.89
CA HIS A 85 5.17 -9.28 0.78
C HIS A 85 4.39 -8.37 -0.16
N ASP A 86 4.45 -7.07 0.11
CA ASP A 86 3.63 -6.10 -0.60
C ASP A 86 4.39 -5.40 -1.73
N THR A 87 3.63 -4.93 -2.71
CA THR A 87 4.12 -4.15 -3.84
C THR A 87 3.34 -2.85 -3.97
N ILE A 88 4.04 -1.73 -3.92
CA ILE A 88 3.51 -0.41 -4.27
C ILE A 88 3.89 -0.09 -5.71
N THR A 89 2.89 0.11 -6.57
CA THR A 89 3.10 0.16 -8.02
C THR A 89 3.50 1.54 -8.56
N ASN A 90 3.15 2.62 -7.85
CA ASN A 90 3.23 3.99 -8.33
C ASN A 90 3.85 4.98 -7.32
N PHE A 91 4.65 4.50 -6.36
CA PHE A 91 5.20 5.34 -5.30
C PHE A 91 5.98 6.55 -5.83
N VAL A 92 5.60 7.74 -5.40
CA VAL A 92 6.22 9.01 -5.80
C VAL A 92 7.15 9.53 -4.70
N ALA A 93 8.46 9.33 -4.83
CA ALA A 93 9.44 9.78 -3.83
C ALA A 93 9.83 11.27 -3.95
N ILE A 94 9.38 11.99 -4.98
CA ILE A 94 9.83 13.36 -5.27
C ILE A 94 8.69 14.26 -5.74
N GLY A 95 8.82 15.56 -5.45
CA GLY A 95 7.86 16.58 -5.89
C GLY A 95 6.80 16.93 -4.84
N SER A 96 5.79 17.68 -5.27
CA SER A 96 4.74 18.21 -4.38
C SER A 96 3.62 17.22 -4.06
N ALA A 97 3.57 16.11 -4.79
CA ALA A 97 2.65 15.00 -4.58
C ALA A 97 3.46 13.75 -4.20
N HIS A 98 4.44 13.90 -3.31
CA HIS A 98 5.20 12.76 -2.84
C HIS A 98 4.33 11.90 -1.94
N ASP A 99 4.56 10.60 -2.01
CA ASP A 99 3.90 9.62 -1.16
C ASP A 99 4.69 9.42 0.13
N ALA A 100 4.00 8.91 1.15
CA ALA A 100 4.61 8.52 2.40
C ALA A 100 4.29 7.07 2.73
N ILE A 101 5.19 6.41 3.47
CA ILE A 101 4.96 5.11 4.07
C ILE A 101 4.92 5.29 5.58
N SER A 102 3.77 4.99 6.18
CA SER A 102 3.60 4.94 7.62
C SER A 102 3.88 3.54 8.11
N ILE A 103 4.84 3.38 9.02
CA ILE A 103 5.29 2.09 9.52
C ILE A 103 5.28 2.12 11.04
N ASP A 104 4.76 1.08 11.67
CA ASP A 104 4.81 0.92 13.12
C ASP A 104 6.26 0.89 13.65
N HIS A 105 6.54 1.66 14.71
CA HIS A 105 7.85 1.76 15.37
C HIS A 105 8.43 0.42 15.84
N SER A 106 7.59 -0.60 16.04
CA SER A 106 8.02 -1.96 16.40
C SER A 106 8.64 -2.73 15.23
N ILE A 107 8.38 -2.33 13.99
CA ILE A 107 8.94 -2.93 12.77
C ILE A 107 10.32 -2.32 12.50
N PHE A 108 10.37 -0.99 12.38
CA PHE A 108 11.59 -0.22 12.22
C PHE A 108 11.60 0.91 13.24
N ALA A 109 12.68 1.01 14.01
CA ALA A 109 12.78 2.01 15.06
C ALA A 109 12.92 3.43 14.50
N ASP A 110 13.58 3.54 13.34
CA ASP A 110 13.88 4.81 12.66
C ASP A 110 14.29 4.59 11.20
N TRP A 111 14.52 5.71 10.50
CA TRP A 111 15.02 5.75 9.13
C TRP A 111 16.33 4.98 8.92
N ALA A 112 17.24 4.99 9.90
CA ALA A 112 18.53 4.32 9.74
C ALA A 112 18.36 2.80 9.71
N SER A 113 17.50 2.25 10.58
CA SER A 113 17.15 0.83 10.60
C SER A 113 16.44 0.39 9.32
N LEU A 114 15.52 1.21 8.80
CA LEU A 114 14.83 0.95 7.54
C LEU A 114 15.79 1.00 6.34
N LEU A 115 16.64 2.04 6.27
CA LEU A 115 17.58 2.21 5.16
C LEU A 115 18.61 1.06 5.13
N ALA A 116 19.05 0.57 6.31
CA ALA A 116 19.93 -0.59 6.40
C ALA A 116 19.28 -1.89 5.88
N ALA A 117 17.94 -1.98 5.97
CA ALA A 117 17.13 -3.08 5.46
C ALA A 117 16.67 -2.89 4.01
N THR A 118 17.06 -1.78 3.38
CA THR A 118 16.65 -1.42 2.02
C THR A 118 17.71 -1.82 0.99
N GLY A 119 17.29 -2.52 -0.06
CA GLY A 119 18.11 -2.87 -1.21
C GLY A 119 17.48 -2.42 -2.54
N GLN A 120 18.31 -2.32 -3.59
CA GLN A 120 17.85 -2.12 -4.95
C GLN A 120 17.89 -3.45 -5.71
N SER A 121 16.82 -3.80 -6.42
CA SER A 121 16.76 -4.92 -7.36
C SER A 121 16.29 -4.43 -8.72
N GLY A 122 17.20 -4.37 -9.71
CA GLY A 122 16.90 -3.74 -10.99
C GLY A 122 16.47 -2.28 -10.80
N SER A 123 15.25 -1.94 -11.21
CA SER A 123 14.66 -0.60 -11.04
C SER A 123 13.79 -0.47 -9.78
N ASP A 124 13.64 -1.54 -9.00
CA ASP A 124 12.75 -1.56 -7.84
C ASP A 124 13.55 -1.43 -6.54
N THR A 125 12.99 -0.71 -5.58
CA THR A 125 13.50 -0.67 -4.21
C THR A 125 12.77 -1.72 -3.37
N ILE A 126 13.49 -2.49 -2.57
CA ILE A 126 12.93 -3.53 -1.71
C ILE A 126 13.36 -3.25 -0.27
N ILE A 127 12.39 -3.03 0.61
CA ILE A 127 12.58 -2.89 2.06
C ILE A 127 12.24 -4.24 2.67
N THR A 128 13.19 -4.90 3.34
CA THR A 128 13.00 -6.25 3.88
C THR A 128 13.09 -6.23 5.40
N ALA A 129 11.96 -6.30 6.11
CA ALA A 129 11.97 -6.32 7.57
C ALA A 129 12.39 -7.68 8.12
N ASP A 130 11.90 -8.76 7.51
CA ASP A 130 12.29 -10.15 7.81
C ASP A 130 12.01 -11.08 6.61
N SER A 131 11.99 -12.39 6.84
CA SER A 131 11.77 -13.38 5.77
C SER A 131 10.36 -13.40 5.19
N ASP A 132 9.37 -12.93 5.96
CA ASP A 132 7.96 -12.97 5.61
C ASP A 132 7.40 -11.57 5.33
N ASN A 133 8.14 -10.51 5.66
CA ASN A 133 7.70 -9.12 5.57
C ASN A 133 8.62 -8.28 4.69
N SER A 134 8.12 -7.84 3.53
CA SER A 134 8.84 -6.94 2.63
C SER A 134 7.92 -5.94 1.92
N ILE A 135 8.47 -4.79 1.52
CA ILE A 135 7.79 -3.78 0.70
C ILE A 135 8.60 -3.58 -0.57
N THR A 136 8.00 -3.82 -1.73
CA THR A 136 8.59 -3.52 -3.03
C THR A 136 8.01 -2.23 -3.59
N LEU A 137 8.86 -1.23 -3.82
CA LEU A 137 8.52 0.01 -4.50
C LEU A 137 8.92 -0.09 -5.97
N LYS A 138 7.91 -0.19 -6.85
CA LYS A 138 8.14 -0.38 -8.28
C LYS A 138 8.72 0.86 -8.92
N ASN A 139 9.78 0.69 -9.69
CA ASN A 139 10.46 1.77 -10.43
C ASN A 139 10.94 2.93 -9.53
N VAL A 140 11.20 2.67 -8.26
CA VAL A 140 11.78 3.63 -7.32
C VAL A 140 13.24 3.29 -7.09
N VAL A 141 14.11 4.30 -7.19
CA VAL A 141 15.53 4.13 -6.87
C VAL A 141 15.76 4.42 -5.39
N VAL A 142 16.56 3.60 -4.71
CA VAL A 142 16.84 3.77 -3.27
C VAL A 142 17.39 5.18 -2.99
N SER A 143 18.19 5.73 -3.89
CA SER A 143 18.77 7.07 -3.75
C SER A 143 17.76 8.22 -3.87
N SER A 144 16.55 7.99 -4.37
CA SER A 144 15.50 9.01 -4.37
C SER A 144 14.73 9.05 -3.06
N LEU A 145 14.81 7.98 -2.25
CA LEU A 145 14.15 7.94 -0.95
C LEU A 145 14.88 8.83 0.05
N GLN A 146 14.12 9.42 0.95
CA GLN A 146 14.54 10.37 1.95
C GLN A 146 13.81 10.07 3.27
N SER A 147 14.36 10.50 4.40
CA SER A 147 13.80 10.16 5.72
C SER A 147 12.37 10.67 5.94
N TRP A 148 11.97 11.77 5.30
CA TRP A 148 10.60 12.31 5.34
C TRP A 148 9.57 11.50 4.54
N ASP A 149 9.99 10.58 3.68
CA ASP A 149 9.07 9.67 2.97
C ASP A 149 8.52 8.58 3.91
N PHE A 150 9.08 8.49 5.13
CA PHE A 150 8.76 7.45 6.11
C PHE A 150 8.31 8.08 7.42
N LEU A 151 7.11 7.70 7.85
CA LEU A 151 6.53 8.08 9.14
C LEU A 151 6.61 6.86 10.05
N PHE A 152 7.43 6.94 11.09
CA PHE A 152 7.47 5.91 12.12
C PHE A 152 6.41 6.29 13.17
N ALA A 153 5.39 5.45 13.33
CA ALA A 153 4.20 5.70 14.16
C ALA A 153 4.07 4.74 15.34
#